data_AF-A0A5J4NGC4-F1
#
_entry.id   AF-A0A5J4NGC4-F1
#
_cell.length_a   1.000
_cell.length_b   1.000
_cell.length_c   1.000
_cell.angle_alpha   90.00
_cell.angle_beta   90.00
_cell.angle_gamma   90.00
#
_symmetry.space_group_name_H-M   'P 1'
#
loop_
_entity.id
_entity.type
_entity.pdbx_description
1 polymer ?
#
loop_
_entity_poly.entity_id
_entity_poly.type
_entity_poly.pdbx_seq_one_letter_code
_entity_poly.pdbx_strand_id
1 'polypeptide(L)'
;MYEVLTNGGLPYEDLRVDEIHRRVVAGFRLPNPNPNDSTCCDLYEWMLKCWNLERSCRPMFLELYQMLECAQERLEQTEAHVSDA
;
A
#
# COMPACT_ATOMS: atom_id res chain seq x y z
N MET A 1 5.15 1.86 -2.06
CA MET A 1 3.93 1.04 -2.22
C MET A 1 2.87 1.81 -2.99
N TYR A 2 2.36 2.97 -2.54
CA TYR A 2 1.36 3.75 -3.27
C TYR A 2 1.73 3.99 -4.74
N GLU A 3 2.88 4.63 -4.99
CA GLU A 3 3.35 4.93 -6.36
C GLU A 3 3.53 3.68 -7.22
N VAL A 4 3.87 2.53 -6.62
CA VAL A 4 4.00 1.27 -7.37
C VAL A 4 2.62 0.77 -7.81
N LEU A 5 1.64 0.81 -6.91
CA LEU A 5 0.26 0.38 -7.17
C LEU A 5 -0.52 1.32 -8.10
N THR A 6 -0.10 2.58 -8.20
CA THR A 6 -0.67 3.57 -9.12
C THR A 6 0.17 3.76 -10.39
N ASN A 7 1.16 2.89 -10.63
CA ASN A 7 2.05 2.97 -11.79
C ASN A 7 2.73 4.34 -11.97
N GLY A 8 3.20 4.92 -10.87
CA GLY A 8 3.88 6.22 -10.80
C GLY A 8 2.96 7.40 -10.50
N GLY A 9 1.72 7.17 -10.10
CA GLY A 9 0.77 8.23 -9.73
C GLY A 9 1.26 9.06 -8.55
N LEU A 10 1.05 10.39 -8.63
CA LEU A 10 1.58 11.35 -7.67
C LEU A 10 0.83 11.28 -6.33
N PRO A 11 1.52 11.04 -5.20
CA PRO A 11 0.89 11.07 -3.89
C PRO A 11 0.32 12.45 -3.56
N TYR A 12 -0.92 12.48 -3.07
CA TYR A 12 -1.61 13.69 -2.63
C TYR A 12 -1.72 14.77 -3.72
N GLU A 13 -1.90 14.37 -4.99
CA GLU A 13 -1.89 15.29 -6.14
C GLU A 13 -2.88 16.46 -6.05
N ASP A 14 -4.02 16.25 -5.40
CA ASP A 14 -5.06 17.27 -5.22
C ASP A 14 -4.76 18.26 -4.08
N LEU A 15 -3.67 18.05 -3.33
CA LEU A 15 -3.31 18.86 -2.19
C LEU A 15 -2.09 19.74 -2.49
N ARG A 16 -2.17 20.99 -2.05
CA ARG A 16 -0.98 21.83 -1.99
C ARG A 16 0.00 21.29 -0.96
N VAL A 17 1.29 21.44 -1.25
CA VAL A 17 2.40 20.94 -0.39
C VAL A 17 2.28 21.41 1.06
N ASP A 18 1.86 22.66 1.28
CA ASP A 18 1.69 23.25 2.61
C ASP A 18 0.51 22.65 3.41
N GLU A 19 -0.47 22.06 2.72
CA GLU A 19 -1.61 21.41 3.34
C GLU A 19 -1.35 19.95 3.72
N ILE A 20 -0.48 19.25 2.98
CA ILE A 20 -0.21 17.82 3.16
C ILE A 20 0.21 17.52 4.60
N HIS A 21 1.16 18.29 5.15
CA HIS A 21 1.63 18.09 6.52
C HIS A 21 0.48 18.18 7.54
N ARG A 22 -0.36 19.22 7.43
CA ARG A 22 -1.49 19.44 8.36
C ARG A 22 -2.46 18.26 8.33
N ARG A 23 -2.82 17.78 7.13
CA ARG A 23 -3.76 16.66 6.98
C ARG A 23 -3.18 15.34 7.47
N VAL A 24 -1.92 15.05 7.14
CA VAL A 24 -1.26 13.81 7.56
C VAL A 24 -1.15 13.73 9.08
N VAL A 25 -0.80 14.82 9.75
CA VAL A 25 -0.75 14.86 11.22
C VAL A 25 -2.15 14.73 11.84
N ALA A 26 -3.19 15.25 11.18
CA ALA A 26 -4.58 15.04 11.56
C ALA A 26 -5.13 13.62 11.27
N GLY A 27 -4.30 12.72 10.73
CA GLY A 27 -4.66 11.32 10.49
C GLY A 27 -5.11 11.00 9.06
N PHE A 28 -5.18 11.99 8.16
CA PHE A 28 -5.54 11.74 6.76
C PHE A 28 -4.48 10.86 6.07
N ARG A 29 -4.93 9.87 5.30
CA ARG A 29 -4.09 9.00 4.45
C ARG A 29 -4.69 8.94 3.05
N LEU A 30 -3.85 8.62 2.07
CA LEU A 30 -4.31 8.35 0.71
C LEU A 30 -5.31 7.19 0.72
N PRO A 31 -6.36 7.22 -0.11
CA PRO A 31 -7.28 6.10 -0.24
C PRO A 31 -6.59 4.89 -0.89
N ASN A 32 -7.25 3.73 -0.81
CA ASN A 32 -6.82 2.54 -1.54
C ASN A 32 -6.83 2.86 -3.06
N PRO A 33 -5.70 2.71 -3.77
CA PRO A 33 -5.61 2.95 -5.21
C PRO A 33 -6.58 2.12 -6.06
N ASN A 34 -6.82 0.87 -5.68
CA ASN A 34 -7.71 -0.04 -6.40
C ASN A 34 -8.48 -0.92 -5.41
N PRO A 35 -9.62 -0.44 -4.89
CA PRO A 35 -10.39 -1.18 -3.89
C PRO A 35 -11.09 -2.45 -4.42
N ASN A 36 -11.09 -2.66 -5.73
CA ASN A 36 -11.67 -3.87 -6.34
C ASN A 36 -10.63 -4.99 -6.53
N ASP A 37 -9.35 -4.71 -6.29
CA ASP A 37 -8.27 -5.68 -6.36
C ASP A 37 -7.91 -6.15 -4.94
N SER A 38 -8.06 -7.46 -4.69
CA SER A 38 -7.79 -8.05 -3.38
C SER A 38 -6.34 -7.90 -2.94
N THR A 39 -5.38 -8.01 -3.87
CA THR A 39 -3.95 -7.81 -3.59
C THR A 39 -3.70 -6.35 -3.22
N CYS A 40 -4.35 -5.41 -3.92
CA CYS A 40 -4.26 -4.00 -3.59
C CYS A 40 -4.88 -3.70 -2.20
N CYS A 41 -5.99 -4.33 -1.85
CA CYS A 41 -6.58 -4.26 -0.52
C CYS A 41 -5.62 -4.75 0.58
N ASP A 42 -5.02 -5.94 0.41
CA ASP A 42 -4.04 -6.49 1.33
C ASP A 42 -2.85 -5.54 1.53
N LEU A 43 -2.27 -5.07 0.42
CA LEU A 43 -1.11 -4.17 0.46
C LEU A 43 -1.46 -2.82 1.07
N TYR A 44 -2.70 -2.34 0.87
CA TYR A 44 -3.16 -1.09 1.46
C TYR A 44 -3.26 -1.16 2.99
N GLU A 45 -3.67 -2.29 3.57
CA GLU A 45 -3.62 -2.48 5.03
C GLU A 45 -2.19 -2.34 5.59
N TRP A 46 -1.21 -2.87 4.86
CA TRP A 46 0.21 -2.71 5.22
C TRP A 46 0.69 -1.27 5.03
N MET A 47 0.21 -0.56 4.02
CA MET A 47 0.48 0.87 3.87
C MET A 47 -0.05 1.67 5.06
N LEU A 48 -1.26 1.37 5.57
CA LEU A 48 -1.80 2.00 6.77
C LEU A 48 -0.93 1.75 8.01
N LYS A 49 -0.39 0.53 8.18
CA LYS A 49 0.57 0.21 9.25
C LYS A 49 1.86 1.02 9.12
N CYS A 50 2.41 1.11 7.91
CA CYS A 50 3.60 1.94 7.61
C CYS A 50 3.36 3.43 7.93
N TRP A 51 2.13 3.90 7.73
CA TRP A 51 1.75 5.28 8.00
C TRP A 51 1.15 5.50 9.39
N ASN A 52 1.37 4.60 10.35
CA ASN A 52 0.93 4.82 11.71
C ASN A 52 1.56 6.11 12.29
N LEU A 53 0.74 6.92 12.96
CA LEU A 53 1.20 8.16 13.58
C LEU A 53 2.23 7.87 14.68
N GLU A 54 1.97 6.82 15.47
CA GLU A 54 2.90 6.33 16.47
C GLU A 54 4.03 5.55 15.80
N ARG A 55 5.27 6.03 15.96
CA ARG A 55 6.44 5.45 15.28
C ARG A 55 6.73 4.03 15.74
N SER A 56 6.50 3.75 17.02
CA SER A 56 6.71 2.42 17.59
C SER A 56 5.71 1.37 17.10
N CYS A 57 4.58 1.79 16.53
CA CYS A 57 3.58 0.89 15.93
C CYS A 57 3.83 0.60 14.44
N ARG A 58 4.89 1.14 13.83
CA ARG A 58 5.22 0.89 12.43
C ARG A 58 5.96 -0.44 12.31
N PRO A 59 5.70 -1.22 11.24
CA PRO A 59 6.37 -2.49 11.04
C PRO A 59 7.86 -2.28 10.76
N MET A 60 8.66 -3.28 11.11
CA MET A 60 10.04 -3.38 10.68
C MET A 60 10.12 -3.76 9.19
N PHE A 61 11.23 -3.43 8.55
CA PHE A 61 11.45 -3.82 7.16
C PHE A 61 11.41 -5.34 6.94
N LEU A 62 11.83 -6.13 7.93
CA LEU A 62 11.75 -7.60 7.85
C LEU A 62 10.30 -8.09 7.69
N GLU A 63 9.36 -7.50 8.43
CA GLU A 63 7.93 -7.84 8.34
C GLU A 63 7.36 -7.44 6.98
N LEU A 64 7.78 -6.28 6.46
CA LEU A 64 7.38 -5.82 5.12
C LEU A 64 7.92 -6.73 4.02
N TYR A 65 9.17 -7.17 4.13
CA TYR A 65 9.79 -8.07 3.18
C TYR A 65 9.07 -9.42 3.11
N GLN A 66 8.85 -10.05 4.27
CA GLN A 66 8.13 -11.32 4.37
C GLN A 66 6.71 -11.23 3.80
N MET A 67 6.02 -10.12 4.09
CA MET A 67 4.70 -9.86 3.52
C MET A 67 4.73 -9.77 1.99
N LEU A 68 5.70 -9.05 1.43
CA LEU A 68 5.83 -8.88 -0.02
C LEU A 68 6.17 -10.20 -0.71
N GLU A 69 7.10 -11.00 -0.15
CA GLU A 69 7.38 -12.35 -0.65
C GLU A 69 6.12 -13.21 -0.68
N CYS A 70 5.38 -13.27 0.42
CA CYS A 70 4.12 -14.01 0.47
C CYS A 70 3.07 -13.48 -0.51
N ALA A 71 3.03 -12.18 -0.80
CA ALA A 71 2.11 -11.61 -1.79
C ALA A 71 2.53 -11.98 -3.22
N GLN A 72 3.82 -11.97 -3.53
CA GLN A 72 4.38 -12.37 -4.82
C GLN A 72 4.07 -13.84 -5.12
N GLU A 73 4.30 -14.74 -4.17
CA GLU A 73 4.00 -16.18 -4.33
C GLU A 73 2.52 -16.44 -4.68
N ARG A 74 1.58 -15.67 -4.08
CA ARG A 74 0.15 -15.79 -4.39
C ARG A 74 -0.20 -15.34 -5.80
N LEU A 75 0.45 -14.28 -6.29
CA LEU A 75 0.25 -13.78 -7.64
C LEU A 75 0.72 -14.83 -8.67
N GLU A 76 1.90 -15.42 -8.46
CA GLU A 76 2.44 -16.47 -9.33
C GLU A 76 1.53 -17.70 -9.40
N GLN A 77 0.92 -18.10 -8.28
CA GLN A 77 -0.05 -19.20 -8.24
C GLN A 77 -1.34 -18.87 -9.00
N THR A 78 -1.78 -17.61 -8.96
CA THR A 78 -3.00 -17.17 -9.65
C THR A 78 -2.79 -17.17 -11.17
N GLU A 79 -1.62 -16.71 -11.63
CA GLU A 79 -1.25 -16.72 -13.05
C GLU A 79 -1.12 -18.14 -13.60
N ALA A 80 -0.53 -19.05 -12.83
CA ALA A 80 -0.45 -20.46 -13.20
C ALA A 80 -1.84 -21.10 -13.38
N HIS A 81 -2.81 -20.77 -12.52
CA HIS A 81 -4.17 -21.32 -12.60
C HIS A 81 -4.99 -20.74 -13.77
N VAL A 82 -4.72 -19.51 -14.19
CA VAL A 82 -5.37 -18.88 -15.37
C VAL A 82 -4.80 -19.44 -16.67
N SER A 83 -3.52 -19.82 -16.71
CA SER A 83 -2.90 -20.39 -17.93
C SER A 83 -3.36 -21.83 -18.25
N ASP A 84 -3.94 -22.54 -17.29
CA ASP A 84 -4.42 -23.92 -17.42
C ASP A 84 -5.94 -24.02 -17.73
N ALA A 85 -6.65 -22.89 -17.78
CA ALA A 85 -8.10 -22.79 -18.02
C ALA A 85 -8.42 -22.20 -19.41
#